data_AF-A0AAU9JY85-F1
#
_entry.id   AF-A0AAU9JY85-F1
#
_cell.length_a   1.000
_cell.length_b   1.000
_cell.length_c   1.000
_cell.angle_alpha   90.00
_cell.angle_beta   90.00
_cell.angle_gamma   90.00
#
_symmetry.space_group_name_H-M   'P 1'
#
loop_
_entity.id
_entity.type
_entity.pdbx_description
1 polymer ?
#
loop_
_entity_poly.entity_id
_entity_poly.type
_entity_poly.pdbx_seq_one_letter_code
_entity_poly.pdbx_strand_id
1 'polypeptide(L)'
;MDRDAQYIGDMLESNTKFRSQFDPNSEDYHGGDQRPVPIGGHRVPDSMPEEFPSQPTHEVIPDDPQYQLTLNARQTLQEFKKVASQVLPSIEAKVRAHQLKDQEKRDTALAEGNNRLNTVLEEFAAYKERLAAFGSVLENYDGQIDQVIAGARVEYETKESYGEYMLQTNIFLKKIFHDIQALLQRIKEIKKAAAAKVQ
;
A
#
# COMPACT_ATOMS: atom_id res chain seq x y z
N MET A 1 -5.92 13.15 48.48
CA MET A 1 -5.17 14.20 47.78
C MET A 1 -5.30 13.91 46.30
N ASP A 2 -5.84 14.88 45.55
CA ASP A 2 -6.29 14.74 44.16
C ASP A 2 -5.12 14.50 43.21
N ARG A 3 -5.05 13.28 42.65
CA ARG A 3 -4.08 12.94 41.59
C ARG A 3 -4.24 13.82 40.36
N ASP A 4 -5.46 14.30 40.12
CA ASP A 4 -5.79 15.14 38.97
C ASP A 4 -5.20 16.55 39.10
N ALA A 5 -5.15 17.10 40.31
CA ALA A 5 -4.52 18.40 40.57
C ALA A 5 -3.00 18.34 40.39
N GLN A 6 -2.38 17.21 40.77
CA GLN A 6 -0.95 16.98 40.60
C GLN A 6 -0.57 16.82 39.12
N TYR A 7 -1.36 16.04 38.35
CA TYR A 7 -1.14 15.88 36.91
C TYR A 7 -1.28 17.20 36.12
N ILE A 8 -2.26 18.03 36.49
CA ILE A 8 -2.44 19.36 35.87
C ILE A 8 -1.26 20.27 36.21
N GLY A 9 -0.76 20.22 37.45
CA GLY A 9 0.46 20.94 37.86
C GLY A 9 1.68 20.53 37.05
N ASP A 10 1.91 19.21 36.90
CA ASP A 10 3.05 18.67 36.15
C ASP A 10 2.98 19.05 34.65
N MET A 11 1.79 19.03 34.05
CA MET A 11 1.58 19.48 32.66
C MET A 11 1.87 20.98 32.48
N LEU A 12 1.47 21.82 33.44
CA LEU A 12 1.73 23.26 33.40
C LEU A 12 3.23 23.54 33.54
N GLU A 13 3.91 22.87 34.48
CA GLU A 13 5.34 23.01 34.70
C GLU A 13 6.15 22.55 33.48
N SER A 14 5.76 21.42 32.86
CA SER A 14 6.35 20.93 31.62
C SER A 14 6.18 21.93 30.46
N ASN A 15 5.01 22.57 30.35
CA ASN A 15 4.78 23.58 29.32
C ASN A 15 5.62 24.84 29.54
N THR A 16 5.81 25.26 30.80
CA THR A 16 6.68 26.39 31.11
C THR A 16 8.15 26.10 30.79
N LYS A 17 8.64 24.90 31.12
CA LYS A 17 10.01 24.45 30.77
C LYS A 17 10.22 24.26 29.27
N PHE A 18 9.18 23.87 28.54
CA PHE A 18 9.26 23.79 27.09
C PHE A 18 9.37 25.19 26.47
N ARG A 19 8.58 26.15 26.97
CA ARG A 19 8.60 27.53 26.46
C ARG A 19 9.90 28.25 26.78
N SER A 20 10.53 27.98 27.93
CA SER A 20 11.81 28.58 28.30
C SER A 20 12.92 28.22 27.31
N GLN A 21 12.89 27.03 26.68
CA GLN A 21 13.87 26.62 25.66
C GLN A 21 13.86 27.49 24.38
N PHE A 22 12.79 28.26 24.15
CA PHE A 22 12.64 29.12 22.97
C PHE A 22 12.68 30.61 23.31
N ASP A 23 12.81 30.98 24.59
CA ASP A 23 13.00 32.37 25.00
C ASP A 23 14.50 32.71 25.01
N PRO A 24 14.98 33.62 24.13
CA PRO A 24 16.39 34.00 24.07
C PRO A 24 16.97 34.55 25.37
N ASN A 25 16.12 35.03 26.29
CA ASN A 25 16.55 35.56 27.59
C ASN A 25 16.50 34.50 28.71
N SER A 26 16.09 33.27 28.41
CA SER A 26 16.05 32.17 29.38
C SER A 26 17.41 31.47 29.48
N GLU A 27 17.77 31.05 30.69
CA GLU A 27 18.92 30.18 30.93
C GLU A 27 18.79 28.82 30.22
N ASP A 28 17.57 28.37 29.95
CA ASP A 28 17.28 27.09 29.27
C ASP A 28 17.25 27.21 27.73
N TYR A 29 17.51 28.40 27.17
CA TYR A 29 17.47 28.62 25.71
C TYR A 29 18.39 27.61 25.00
N HIS A 30 17.83 26.81 24.08
CA HIS A 30 18.52 25.67 23.44
C HIS A 30 19.18 24.67 24.41
N GLY A 31 18.55 24.40 25.55
CA GLY A 31 19.06 23.44 26.54
C GLY A 31 20.27 23.96 27.33
N GLY A 32 20.43 25.29 27.42
CA GLY A 32 21.51 25.96 28.15
C GLY A 32 22.82 26.10 27.38
N ASP A 33 22.88 25.65 26.12
CA ASP A 33 24.06 25.79 25.27
C ASP A 33 23.95 27.03 24.38
N GLN A 34 24.35 28.18 24.91
CA GLN A 34 24.38 29.45 24.18
C GLN A 34 25.60 29.61 23.27
N ARG A 35 26.40 28.54 23.05
CA ARG A 35 27.55 28.63 22.14
C ARG A 35 27.06 28.94 20.73
N PRO A 36 27.56 30.01 20.08
CA PRO A 36 27.16 30.33 18.72
C PRO A 36 27.51 29.16 17.79
N VAL A 37 26.49 28.60 17.14
CA VAL A 37 26.68 27.54 16.14
C VAL A 37 27.42 28.15 14.94
N PRO A 38 28.59 27.62 14.55
CA PRO A 38 29.32 28.12 13.40
C PRO A 38 28.44 28.03 12.15
N ILE A 39 28.25 29.15 11.45
CA ILE A 39 27.57 29.17 10.15
C ILE A 39 28.53 28.56 9.13
N GLY A 40 28.38 27.26 8.88
CA GLY A 40 29.23 26.49 7.97
C GLY A 40 29.48 25.11 8.55
N GLY A 41 28.82 24.09 7.99
CA GLY A 41 28.65 22.73 8.52
C GLY A 41 29.92 21.89 8.69
N HIS A 42 30.88 22.37 9.47
CA HIS A 42 32.17 21.73 9.70
C HIS A 42 32.26 20.98 11.02
N ARG A 43 31.23 21.03 11.88
CA ARG A 43 31.23 20.27 13.13
C ARG A 43 30.22 19.14 13.06
N VAL A 44 30.75 17.93 12.82
CA VAL A 44 30.05 16.68 13.08
C VAL A 44 29.97 16.52 14.61
N PRO A 45 28.78 16.24 15.20
CA PRO A 45 28.66 16.00 16.63
C PRO A 45 29.51 14.79 17.07
N ASP A 46 30.12 14.84 18.25
CA ASP A 46 30.91 13.71 18.81
C ASP A 46 30.06 12.43 18.99
N SER A 47 28.73 12.56 18.99
CA SER A 47 27.77 11.45 19.03
C SER A 47 27.52 10.79 17.68
N MET A 48 28.05 11.34 16.60
CA MET A 48 27.90 10.76 15.26
C MET A 48 29.01 9.70 15.06
N PRO A 49 28.65 8.43 14.80
CA PRO A 49 29.63 7.38 14.59
C PRO A 49 30.51 7.71 13.37
N GLU A 50 31.83 7.64 13.55
CA GLU A 50 32.82 7.89 12.49
C GLU A 50 32.81 6.78 11.42
N GLU A 51 32.38 5.57 11.81
CA GLU A 51 32.25 4.41 10.92
C GLU A 51 30.79 4.00 10.79
N PHE A 52 30.24 4.14 9.59
CA PHE A 52 29.02 3.45 9.23
C PHE A 52 29.35 1.97 8.98
N PRO A 53 28.51 1.02 9.41
CA PRO A 53 28.69 -0.37 9.00
C PRO A 53 28.76 -0.39 7.47
N SER A 54 29.84 -0.96 6.94
CA SER A 54 30.05 -1.13 5.50
C SER A 54 28.77 -1.70 4.90
N GLN A 55 28.13 -0.93 4.02
CA GLN A 55 26.91 -1.37 3.33
C GLN A 55 27.20 -2.75 2.73
N PRO A 56 26.30 -3.74 2.88
CA PRO A 56 26.51 -5.05 2.29
C PRO A 56 26.82 -4.89 0.81
N THR A 57 28.00 -5.36 0.44
CA THR A 57 28.60 -5.31 -0.88
C THR A 57 27.72 -6.07 -1.86
N HIS A 58 27.07 -5.35 -2.77
CA HIS A 58 26.21 -5.84 -3.87
C HIS A 58 25.08 -6.80 -3.45
N GLU A 59 23.84 -6.43 -3.77
CA GLU A 59 22.71 -7.34 -3.63
C GLU A 59 22.97 -8.63 -4.43
N VAL A 60 23.10 -9.76 -3.75
CA VAL A 60 23.29 -11.07 -4.40
C VAL A 60 22.00 -11.38 -5.17
N ILE A 61 22.04 -11.22 -6.49
CA ILE A 61 20.97 -11.64 -7.38
C ILE A 61 21.15 -13.15 -7.62
N PRO A 62 20.22 -14.00 -7.18
CA PRO A 62 20.32 -15.43 -7.42
C PRO A 62 20.25 -15.71 -8.93
N ASP A 63 21.23 -16.46 -9.45
CA ASP A 63 21.17 -17.04 -10.80
C ASP A 63 20.31 -18.32 -10.79
N ASP A 64 19.06 -18.18 -10.32
CA ASP A 64 18.09 -19.26 -10.21
C ASP A 64 16.88 -18.94 -11.11
N PRO A 65 16.55 -19.78 -12.11
CA PRO A 65 15.37 -19.58 -12.94
C PRO A 65 14.06 -19.45 -12.13
N GLN A 66 13.96 -20.12 -10.98
CA GLN A 66 12.81 -19.98 -10.08
C GLN A 66 12.75 -18.60 -9.42
N TYR A 67 13.88 -17.94 -9.17
CA TYR A 67 13.90 -16.58 -8.65
C TYR A 67 13.22 -15.62 -9.63
N GLN A 68 13.64 -15.66 -10.90
CA GLN A 68 13.09 -14.80 -11.95
C GLN A 68 11.60 -15.10 -12.21
N LEU A 69 11.23 -16.38 -12.25
CA LEU A 69 9.84 -16.79 -12.40
C LEU A 69 8.96 -16.27 -11.27
N THR A 70 9.40 -16.42 -10.01
CA THR A 70 8.66 -15.97 -8.82
C THR A 70 8.57 -14.44 -8.76
N LEU A 71 9.65 -13.74 -9.15
CA LEU A 71 9.69 -12.29 -9.22
C LEU A 71 8.68 -11.75 -10.25
N ASN A 72 8.68 -12.31 -11.45
CA ASN A 72 7.77 -11.92 -12.53
C ASN A 72 6.32 -12.27 -12.19
N ALA A 73 6.07 -13.43 -11.58
CA ALA A 73 4.75 -13.81 -11.09
C ALA A 73 4.23 -12.79 -10.07
N ARG A 74 5.06 -12.37 -9.12
CA ARG A 74 4.71 -11.35 -8.12
C ARG A 74 4.39 -10.01 -8.78
N GLN A 75 5.20 -9.55 -9.72
CA GLN A 75 4.97 -8.29 -10.43
C GLN A 75 3.65 -8.33 -11.21
N THR A 76 3.42 -9.40 -11.97
CA THR A 76 2.18 -9.62 -12.72
C THR A 76 0.96 -9.63 -11.77
N LEU A 77 1.08 -10.29 -10.62
CA LEU A 77 0.00 -10.36 -9.64
C LEU A 77 -0.27 -9.00 -8.95
N GLN A 78 0.76 -8.16 -8.79
CA GLN A 78 0.61 -6.78 -8.30
C GLN A 78 -0.14 -5.90 -9.30
N GLU A 79 0.18 -6.02 -10.59
CA GLU A 79 -0.52 -5.31 -11.66
C GLU A 79 -1.97 -5.79 -11.77
N PHE A 80 -2.18 -7.10 -11.75
CA PHE A 80 -3.52 -7.70 -11.70
C PHE A 80 -4.34 -7.16 -10.54
N LYS A 81 -3.78 -7.10 -9.33
CA LYS A 81 -4.47 -6.54 -8.15
C LYS A 81 -4.88 -5.08 -8.37
N LYS A 82 -4.04 -4.27 -9.03
CA LYS A 82 -4.36 -2.86 -9.31
C LYS A 82 -5.59 -2.76 -10.20
N VAL A 83 -5.66 -3.56 -11.26
CA VAL A 83 -6.81 -3.60 -12.17
C VAL A 83 -8.05 -4.14 -11.47
N ALA A 84 -7.92 -5.24 -10.73
CA ALA A 84 -9.00 -5.82 -9.92
C ALA A 84 -9.63 -4.80 -8.94
N SER A 85 -8.79 -3.94 -8.34
CA SER A 85 -9.22 -2.91 -7.39
C SER A 85 -10.03 -1.78 -8.05
N GLN A 86 -10.04 -1.68 -9.38
CA GLN A 86 -10.81 -0.67 -10.12
C GLN A 86 -12.23 -1.13 -10.45
N VAL A 87 -12.53 -2.43 -10.34
CA VAL A 87 -13.86 -2.99 -10.66
C VAL A 87 -14.92 -2.40 -9.73
N LEU A 88 -14.68 -2.43 -8.41
CA LEU A 88 -15.62 -1.95 -7.40
C LEU A 88 -15.92 -0.44 -7.54
N PRO A 89 -14.92 0.48 -7.62
CA PRO A 89 -15.18 1.89 -7.87
C PRO A 89 -15.98 2.17 -9.16
N SER A 90 -15.76 1.37 -10.20
CA SER A 90 -16.45 1.54 -11.49
C SER A 90 -17.95 1.21 -11.38
N ILE A 91 -18.29 0.17 -10.61
CA ILE A 91 -19.68 -0.20 -10.33
C ILE A 91 -20.31 0.81 -9.38
N GLU A 92 -19.61 1.25 -8.33
CA GLU A 92 -20.12 2.28 -7.43
C GLU A 92 -20.47 3.59 -8.15
N ALA A 93 -19.68 3.97 -9.16
CA ALA A 93 -19.97 5.14 -9.99
C ALA A 93 -21.32 4.98 -10.71
N LYS A 94 -21.62 3.78 -11.24
CA LYS A 94 -22.92 3.48 -11.85
C LYS A 94 -24.06 3.52 -10.83
N VAL A 95 -23.89 2.90 -9.66
CA VAL A 95 -24.90 2.93 -8.58
C VAL A 95 -25.20 4.38 -8.16
N ARG A 96 -24.18 5.24 -8.10
CA ARG A 96 -24.37 6.68 -7.83
C ARG A 96 -25.08 7.40 -8.96
N ALA A 97 -24.80 7.05 -10.22
CA ALA A 97 -25.48 7.61 -11.38
C ALA A 97 -26.98 7.32 -11.37
N HIS A 98 -27.40 6.12 -10.94
CA HIS A 98 -28.82 5.77 -10.77
C HIS A 98 -29.57 6.67 -9.78
N GLN A 99 -28.85 7.33 -8.85
CA GLN A 99 -29.43 8.23 -7.84
C GLN A 99 -29.59 9.68 -8.34
N LEU A 100 -29.12 9.99 -9.56
CA LEU A 100 -29.28 11.31 -10.14
C LEU A 100 -30.74 11.56 -10.53
N LYS A 101 -31.27 12.73 -10.12
CA LYS A 101 -32.64 13.17 -10.42
C LYS A 101 -32.82 13.66 -11.85
N ASP A 102 -31.73 14.14 -12.45
CA ASP A 102 -31.68 14.68 -13.80
C ASP A 102 -31.44 13.53 -14.79
N GLN A 103 -32.39 13.31 -15.69
CA GLN A 103 -32.38 12.21 -16.64
C GLN A 103 -31.18 12.28 -17.59
N GLU A 104 -30.89 13.45 -18.15
CA GLU A 104 -29.84 13.62 -19.15
C GLU A 104 -28.45 13.38 -18.52
N LYS A 105 -28.26 13.89 -17.30
CA LYS A 105 -27.03 13.65 -16.53
C LYS A 105 -26.89 12.19 -16.10
N ARG A 106 -28.00 11.53 -15.74
CA ARG A 106 -28.02 10.11 -15.40
C ARG A 106 -27.59 9.26 -16.59
N ASP A 107 -28.20 9.47 -17.75
CA ASP A 107 -27.94 8.67 -18.94
C ASP A 107 -26.50 8.84 -19.42
N THR A 108 -25.97 10.08 -19.37
CA THR A 108 -24.57 10.39 -19.67
C THR A 108 -23.63 9.67 -18.70
N ALA A 109 -23.86 9.79 -17.38
CA ALA A 109 -23.02 9.18 -16.36
C ALA A 109 -23.06 7.64 -16.42
N LEU A 110 -24.20 7.04 -16.76
CA LEU A 110 -24.33 5.59 -16.96
C LEU A 110 -23.57 5.12 -18.21
N ALA A 111 -23.63 5.87 -19.31
CA ALA A 111 -22.88 5.56 -20.52
C ALA A 111 -21.36 5.61 -20.28
N GLU A 112 -20.87 6.66 -19.64
CA GLU A 112 -19.45 6.78 -19.25
C GLU A 112 -19.03 5.68 -18.28
N GLY A 113 -19.87 5.40 -17.28
CA GLY A 113 -19.64 4.32 -16.30
C GLY A 113 -19.55 2.94 -16.96
N ASN A 114 -20.42 2.65 -17.91
CA ASN A 114 -20.39 1.40 -18.67
C ASN A 114 -19.13 1.28 -19.53
N ASN A 115 -18.73 2.34 -20.22
CA ASN A 115 -17.50 2.34 -21.03
C ASN A 115 -16.26 2.10 -20.17
N ARG A 116 -16.18 2.79 -19.02
CA ARG A 116 -15.09 2.60 -18.07
C ARG A 116 -15.07 1.18 -17.51
N LEU A 117 -16.22 0.67 -17.08
CA LEU A 117 -16.33 -0.68 -16.54
C LEU A 117 -15.92 -1.73 -17.58
N ASN A 118 -16.40 -1.62 -18.82
CA ASN A 118 -16.02 -2.54 -19.90
C ASN A 118 -14.52 -2.54 -20.16
N THR A 119 -13.88 -1.36 -20.19
CA THR A 119 -12.42 -1.25 -20.34
C THR A 119 -11.68 -1.98 -19.21
N VAL A 120 -12.11 -1.75 -17.96
CA VAL A 120 -11.52 -2.44 -16.80
C VAL A 120 -11.74 -3.95 -16.86
N LEU A 121 -12.92 -4.41 -17.28
CA LEU A 121 -13.23 -5.84 -17.38
C LEU A 121 -12.46 -6.53 -18.51
N GLU A 122 -12.25 -5.86 -19.65
CA GLU A 122 -11.42 -6.36 -20.75
C GLU A 122 -9.96 -6.50 -20.30
N GLU A 123 -9.41 -5.47 -19.66
CA GLU A 123 -8.05 -5.54 -19.10
C GLU A 123 -7.95 -6.64 -18.04
N PHE A 124 -8.93 -6.72 -17.13
CA PHE A 124 -8.98 -7.73 -16.08
C PHE A 124 -9.07 -9.15 -16.65
N ALA A 125 -9.85 -9.38 -17.71
CA ALA A 125 -9.94 -10.65 -18.40
C ALA A 125 -8.62 -11.06 -19.09
N ALA A 126 -7.89 -10.10 -19.65
CA ALA A 126 -6.60 -10.36 -20.31
C ALA A 126 -5.52 -10.91 -19.34
N TYR A 127 -5.69 -10.74 -18.03
CA TYR A 127 -4.78 -11.32 -17.04
C TYR A 127 -4.91 -12.84 -16.90
N LYS A 128 -5.97 -13.48 -17.40
CA LYS A 128 -6.09 -14.95 -17.38
C LYS A 128 -4.88 -15.62 -18.02
N GLU A 129 -4.59 -15.25 -19.26
CA GLU A 129 -3.47 -15.80 -20.01
C GLU A 129 -2.12 -15.47 -19.36
N ARG A 130 -1.97 -14.23 -18.86
CA ARG A 130 -0.74 -13.78 -18.20
C ARG A 130 -0.47 -14.55 -16.91
N LEU A 131 -1.49 -14.80 -16.10
CA LEU A 131 -1.36 -15.55 -14.85
C LEU A 131 -1.18 -17.05 -15.10
N ALA A 132 -1.82 -17.60 -16.14
CA ALA A 132 -1.66 -19.00 -16.54
C ALA A 132 -0.19 -19.36 -16.88
N ALA A 133 0.58 -18.41 -17.43
CA ALA A 133 2.01 -18.59 -17.69
C ALA A 133 2.84 -18.89 -16.42
N PHE A 134 2.30 -18.60 -15.23
CA PHE A 134 2.95 -18.82 -13.94
C PHE A 134 2.33 -19.99 -13.15
N GLY A 135 1.61 -20.92 -13.80
CA GLY A 135 0.89 -22.01 -13.13
C GLY A 135 1.75 -22.96 -12.26
N SER A 136 3.08 -22.91 -12.38
CA SER A 136 4.00 -23.65 -11.49
C SER A 136 4.27 -22.95 -10.15
N VAL A 137 3.90 -21.68 -10.01
CA VAL A 137 4.11 -20.88 -8.80
C VAL A 137 2.85 -20.15 -8.30
N LEU A 138 1.84 -20.00 -9.16
CA LEU A 138 0.55 -19.40 -8.83
C LEU A 138 -0.57 -20.44 -8.88
N GLU A 139 -1.58 -20.23 -8.04
CA GLU A 139 -2.86 -20.92 -8.18
C GLU A 139 -3.59 -20.48 -9.46
N ASN A 140 -4.53 -21.30 -9.91
CA ASN A 140 -5.40 -20.93 -11.03
C ASN A 140 -6.43 -19.87 -10.59
N TYR A 141 -6.47 -18.76 -11.33
CA TYR A 141 -7.34 -17.61 -11.10
C TYR A 141 -8.54 -17.53 -12.06
N ASP A 142 -8.62 -18.40 -13.07
CA ASP A 142 -9.62 -18.30 -14.15
C ASP A 142 -11.05 -18.26 -13.62
N GLY A 143 -11.39 -19.18 -12.72
CA GLY A 143 -12.74 -19.28 -12.16
C GLY A 143 -13.13 -18.05 -11.33
N GLN A 144 -12.21 -17.50 -10.55
CA GLN A 144 -12.44 -16.30 -9.75
C GLN A 144 -12.54 -15.05 -10.64
N ILE A 145 -11.73 -14.97 -11.69
CA ILE A 145 -11.83 -13.90 -12.69
C ILE A 145 -13.20 -13.94 -13.38
N ASP A 146 -13.66 -15.12 -13.79
CA ASP A 146 -14.98 -15.28 -14.39
C ASP A 146 -16.12 -14.87 -13.45
N GLN A 147 -16.03 -15.26 -12.18
CA GLN A 147 -17.02 -14.87 -11.17
C GLN A 147 -17.08 -13.35 -10.98
N VAL A 148 -15.92 -12.69 -10.89
CA VAL A 148 -15.84 -11.23 -10.76
C VAL A 148 -16.41 -10.55 -12.01
N ILE A 149 -16.06 -11.01 -13.22
CA ILE A 149 -16.59 -10.45 -14.47
C ILE A 149 -18.11 -10.63 -14.56
N ALA A 150 -18.62 -11.83 -14.24
CA ALA A 150 -20.04 -12.13 -14.28
C ALA A 150 -20.82 -11.25 -13.29
N GLY A 151 -20.32 -11.12 -12.06
CA GLY A 151 -20.93 -10.25 -11.06
C GLY A 151 -20.86 -8.77 -11.45
N ALA A 152 -19.75 -8.31 -12.01
CA ALA A 152 -19.61 -6.93 -12.47
C ALA A 152 -20.60 -6.54 -13.59
N ARG A 153 -21.07 -7.51 -14.38
CA ARG A 153 -22.05 -7.29 -15.46
C ARG A 153 -23.49 -7.23 -14.96
N VAL A 154 -23.76 -7.57 -13.70
CA VAL A 154 -25.08 -7.39 -13.09
C VAL A 154 -25.36 -5.89 -12.92
N GLU A 155 -26.60 -5.48 -13.21
CA GLU A 155 -27.02 -4.10 -13.00
C GLU A 155 -27.45 -3.93 -11.53
N TYR A 156 -26.75 -3.04 -10.82
CA TYR A 156 -26.99 -2.74 -9.41
C TYR A 156 -27.66 -1.37 -9.29
N GLU A 157 -28.93 -1.34 -8.88
CA GLU A 157 -29.68 -0.09 -8.71
C GLU A 157 -29.45 0.53 -7.31
N THR A 158 -29.20 -0.31 -6.30
CA THR A 158 -29.04 0.13 -4.91
C THR A 158 -27.74 -0.40 -4.29
N LYS A 159 -27.27 0.29 -3.24
CA LYS A 159 -26.09 -0.17 -2.48
C LYS A 159 -26.32 -1.53 -1.81
N GLU A 160 -27.55 -1.86 -1.42
CA GLU A 160 -27.85 -3.17 -0.82
C GLU A 160 -27.67 -4.29 -1.84
N SER A 161 -28.16 -4.11 -3.08
CA SER A 161 -28.01 -5.10 -4.15
C SER A 161 -26.55 -5.37 -4.52
N TYR A 162 -25.69 -4.36 -4.36
CA TYR A 162 -24.25 -4.42 -4.62
C TYR A 162 -23.45 -4.99 -3.43
N GLY A 163 -24.00 -5.00 -2.23
CA GLY A 163 -23.27 -5.30 -0.99
C GLY A 163 -22.64 -6.70 -0.95
N GLU A 164 -23.36 -7.73 -1.41
CA GLU A 164 -22.86 -9.09 -1.44
C GLU A 164 -21.70 -9.26 -2.44
N TYR A 165 -21.85 -8.73 -3.65
CA TYR A 165 -20.81 -8.75 -4.66
C TYR A 165 -19.55 -7.97 -4.23
N MET A 166 -19.75 -6.83 -3.58
CA MET A 166 -18.66 -6.04 -3.00
C MET A 166 -17.89 -6.86 -1.95
N LEU A 167 -18.59 -7.60 -1.08
CA LEU A 167 -17.95 -8.46 -0.08
C LEU A 167 -17.14 -9.59 -0.75
N GLN A 168 -17.73 -10.29 -1.71
CA GLN A 168 -17.08 -11.37 -2.45
C GLN A 168 -15.82 -10.89 -3.17
N THR A 169 -15.90 -9.76 -3.86
CA THR A 169 -14.76 -9.15 -4.56
C THR A 169 -13.66 -8.71 -3.58
N ASN A 170 -14.02 -8.19 -2.41
CA ASN A 170 -13.05 -7.84 -1.38
C ASN A 170 -12.34 -9.08 -0.79
N ILE A 171 -13.05 -10.20 -0.61
CA ILE A 171 -12.43 -11.48 -0.22
C ILE A 171 -11.42 -11.91 -1.28
N PHE A 172 -11.79 -11.81 -2.55
CA PHE A 172 -10.90 -12.11 -3.67
C PHE A 172 -9.65 -11.21 -3.69
N LEU A 173 -9.80 -9.89 -3.51
CA LEU A 173 -8.68 -8.95 -3.41
C LEU A 173 -7.75 -9.24 -2.23
N LYS A 174 -8.31 -9.67 -1.08
CA LYS A 174 -7.53 -10.14 0.06
C LYS A 174 -6.74 -11.38 -0.32
N LYS A 175 -7.33 -12.37 -1.01
CA LYS A 175 -6.61 -13.55 -1.48
C LYS A 175 -5.40 -13.16 -2.35
N ILE A 176 -5.61 -12.31 -3.36
CA ILE A 176 -4.52 -11.83 -4.22
C ILE A 176 -3.38 -11.22 -3.38
N PHE A 177 -3.73 -10.43 -2.36
CA PHE A 177 -2.72 -9.83 -1.48
C PHE A 177 -1.93 -10.88 -0.69
N HIS A 178 -2.57 -11.92 -0.18
CA HIS A 178 -1.87 -13.01 0.53
C HIS A 178 -0.91 -13.74 -0.41
N ASP A 179 -1.32 -14.01 -1.65
CA ASP A 179 -0.48 -14.68 -2.64
C ASP A 179 0.73 -13.80 -3.01
N ILE A 180 0.56 -12.48 -3.12
CA ILE A 180 1.68 -11.54 -3.30
C ILE A 180 2.68 -11.61 -2.12
N GLN A 181 2.19 -11.72 -0.89
CA GLN A 181 3.06 -11.87 0.30
C GLN A 181 3.78 -13.22 0.31
N ALA A 182 3.11 -14.30 -0.08
CA ALA A 182 3.71 -15.63 -0.19
C ALA A 182 4.85 -15.65 -1.21
N LEU A 183 4.65 -15.05 -2.39
CA LEU A 183 5.70 -14.92 -3.40
C LEU A 183 6.87 -14.06 -2.90
N LEU A 184 6.59 -12.96 -2.19
CA LEU A 184 7.64 -12.12 -1.60
C LEU A 184 8.48 -12.91 -0.58
N GLN A 185 7.84 -13.73 0.24
CA GLN A 185 8.52 -14.58 1.21
C GLN A 185 9.40 -15.62 0.51
N ARG A 186 8.88 -16.28 -0.53
CA ARG A 186 9.65 -17.23 -1.36
C ARG A 186 10.87 -16.56 -2.03
N ILE A 187 10.72 -15.35 -2.55
CA ILE A 187 11.81 -14.55 -3.11
C ILE A 187 12.91 -14.31 -2.06
N LYS A 188 12.54 -13.96 -0.82
CA LYS A 188 13.51 -13.75 0.28
C LYS A 188 14.24 -15.04 0.64
N GLU A 189 13.55 -16.17 0.65
CA GLU A 189 14.14 -17.48 0.93
C GLU A 189 15.17 -17.88 -0.13
N ILE A 190 14.85 -17.68 -1.41
CA ILE A 190 15.79 -17.95 -2.51
C ILE A 190 17.02 -17.04 -2.39
N LYS A 191 16.84 -15.74 -2.10
CA LYS A 191 17.97 -14.82 -1.86
C LYS A 191 18.85 -15.25 -0.70
N LYS A 192 18.26 -15.65 0.43
CA LYS A 192 18.98 -16.14 1.60
C LYS A 192 19.77 -17.41 1.30
N ALA A 193 19.16 -18.35 0.56
CA ALA A 193 19.83 -19.58 0.15
C ALA A 193 20.99 -19.32 -0.82
N ALA A 194 20.85 -18.36 -1.74
CA ALA A 194 21.93 -17.97 -2.63
C ALA A 194 23.10 -17.31 -1.87
N ALA A 195 22.81 -16.40 -0.94
CA ALA A 195 23.84 -15.76 -0.11
C ALA A 195 24.62 -16.77 0.75
N ALA A 196 23.94 -17.79 1.28
CA ALA A 196 24.58 -18.86 2.06
C ALA A 196 25.50 -19.78 1.23
N LYS A 197 25.35 -19.84 -0.10
CA LYS A 197 26.23 -20.62 -0.99
C LYS A 197 27.50 -19.87 -1.40
N VAL A 198 27.55 -18.56 -1.17
CA VAL A 198 28.68 -17.68 -1.52
C VAL A 198 29.67 -17.56 -0.34
N GLN A 199 29.30 -18.02 0.86
CA GLN A 199 30.15 -18.14 2.05
C GLN A 199 30.81 -19.52 2.12
#